data_AF-A0A431W8F3-F1
#
_entry.id   AF-A0A431W8F3-F1
#
_cell.length_a   1.000
_cell.length_b   1.000
_cell.length_c   1.000
_cell.angle_alpha   90.00
_cell.angle_beta   90.00
_cell.angle_gamma   90.00
#
_symmetry.space_group_name_H-M   'P 1'
#
loop_
_entity.id
_entity.type
_entity.pdbx_description
1 polymer ?
#
loop_
_entity_poly.entity_id
_entity_poly.type
_entity_poly.pdbx_seq_one_letter_code
_entity_poly.pdbx_strand_id
1 'polypeptide(L)' 'MIVMTQPKNKSDICPLCQRQNGCAVIEGKELKDCWCNHTTFPPKKVVEEGTLDLKACICQSCIAKLREEAELGLKRVD' A
#
# COMPACT_ATOMS: atom_id res chain seq x y z
N MET A 1 -26.93 -6.50 -18.25
CA MET A 1 -26.13 -5.37 -17.75
C MET A 1 -24.74 -5.90 -17.43
N ILE A 2 -23.76 -5.65 -18.29
CA ILE A 2 -22.36 -6.06 -18.02
C ILE A 2 -21.77 -4.92 -17.19
N VAL A 3 -21.52 -5.17 -15.92
CA VAL A 3 -20.80 -4.21 -15.07
C VAL A 3 -19.34 -4.28 -15.47
N MET A 4 -18.92 -3.44 -16.41
CA MET A 4 -17.50 -3.22 -16.69
C MET A 4 -16.93 -2.38 -15.56
N THR A 5 -16.52 -3.03 -14.47
CA THR A 5 -15.73 -2.38 -13.43
C THR A 5 -14.37 -2.04 -14.03
N GLN A 6 -14.19 -0.76 -14.34
CA GLN A 6 -13.01 -0.15 -14.94
C GLN A 6 -11.70 -0.63 -14.28
N PRO A 7 -10.62 -0.88 -15.04
CA PRO A 7 -9.30 -1.07 -14.47
C PRO A 7 -8.78 0.30 -14.02
N LYS A 8 -9.13 0.72 -12.79
CA LYS A 8 -8.38 1.78 -12.11
C LYS A 8 -6.93 1.32 -12.09
N ASN A 9 -6.03 1.99 -12.82
CA ASN A 9 -4.59 1.69 -12.93
C ASN A 9 -4.04 1.08 -11.63
N LYS A 10 -4.02 -0.25 -11.55
CA LYS A 10 -3.47 -0.98 -10.40
C LYS A 10 -2.03 -1.26 -10.76
N SER A 11 -1.12 -0.36 -10.39
CA SER A 11 0.31 -0.66 -10.49
C SER A 11 0.64 -1.77 -9.49
N ASP A 12 1.38 -2.78 -9.93
CA ASP A 12 1.96 -3.82 -9.09
C ASP A 12 3.25 -3.36 -8.39
N ILE A 13 3.61 -2.08 -8.55
CA ILE A 13 4.79 -1.47 -7.94
C ILE A 13 4.41 -0.65 -6.71
N CYS A 14 5.20 -0.82 -5.65
CA CYS A 14 5.10 -0.06 -4.42
C CYS A 14 5.64 1.36 -4.66
N PRO A 15 4.85 2.41 -4.42
CA PRO A 15 5.28 3.77 -4.71
C PRO A 15 6.39 4.27 -3.78
N LEU A 16 6.59 3.64 -2.61
CA LEU A 16 7.64 4.01 -1.65
C LEU A 16 9.01 3.43 -1.97
N CYS A 17 9.09 2.20 -2.50
CA CYS A 17 10.38 1.53 -2.73
C CYS A 17 10.58 1.02 -4.14
N GLN A 18 9.65 1.27 -5.06
CA GLN A 18 9.73 0.91 -6.47
C GLN A 18 9.96 -0.59 -6.74
N ARG A 19 9.53 -1.44 -5.80
CA ARG A 19 9.53 -2.92 -5.90
C ARG A 19 8.10 -3.44 -5.96
N GLN A 20 7.91 -4.72 -6.29
CA GLN A 20 6.58 -5.34 -6.29
C GLN A 20 5.84 -5.12 -4.96
N ASN A 21 4.56 -4.75 -5.05
CA ASN A 21 3.70 -4.48 -3.91
C ASN A 21 2.98 -5.71 -3.35
N GLY A 22 2.98 -6.82 -4.10
CA GLY A 22 2.34 -8.08 -3.69
C GLY A 22 0.82 -8.01 -3.64
N CYS A 23 0.19 -7.11 -4.40
CA CYS A 23 -1.27 -7.01 -4.45
C CYS A 23 -1.87 -8.25 -5.13
N ALA A 24 -2.48 -9.12 -4.34
CA ALA A 24 -3.09 -10.37 -4.81
C ALA A 24 -4.17 -10.12 -5.89
N VAL A 25 -4.89 -8.99 -5.82
CA VAL A 25 -5.91 -8.63 -6.81
C VAL A 25 -5.32 -8.33 -8.19
N ILE A 26 -4.10 -7.79 -8.26
CA ILE A 26 -3.40 -7.59 -9.54
C ILE A 26 -2.93 -8.94 -10.09
N GLU A 27 -2.55 -9.85 -9.21
CA GLU A 27 -2.21 -11.24 -9.55
C GLU A 27 -3.43 -12.13 -9.87
N GLY A 28 -4.64 -11.57 -9.92
CA GLY A 28 -5.87 -12.32 -10.22
C GLY A 28 -6.45 -13.16 -9.08
N LYS A 29 -5.98 -12.96 -7.84
CA LYS A 29 -6.50 -13.58 -6.62
C LYS A 29 -7.51 -12.66 -5.92
N GLU A 30 -8.21 -13.19 -4.92
CA GLU A 30 -9.20 -12.41 -4.17
C GLU A 30 -8.56 -11.43 -3.18
N LEU A 31 -9.26 -10.33 -2.87
CA LEU A 31 -8.78 -9.36 -1.87
C LEU A 31 -8.60 -10.00 -0.49
N LYS A 32 -9.44 -10.99 -0.16
CA LYS A 32 -9.38 -11.73 1.10
C LYS A 32 -8.04 -12.46 1.30
N ASP A 33 -7.34 -12.78 0.21
CA ASP A 33 -6.06 -13.49 0.19
C ASP A 33 -4.87 -12.51 0.07
N CYS A 34 -5.13 -11.20 -0.06
CA CYS A 34 -4.09 -10.20 -0.16
C CYS A 34 -3.49 -9.93 1.22
N TRP A 35 -2.15 -9.84 1.31
CA TRP A 35 -1.46 -9.54 2.58
C TRP A 35 -1.97 -8.24 3.23
N CYS A 36 -2.46 -7.27 2.44
CA CYS A 36 -2.99 -6.01 2.97
C CYS A 36 -4.29 -6.21 3.78
N ASN A 37 -5.03 -7.30 3.55
CA ASN A 37 -6.22 -7.66 4.31
C ASN A 37 -5.88 -8.33 5.66
N HIS A 38 -4.61 -8.67 5.88
CA HIS A 38 -4.12 -9.37 7.07
C HIS A 38 -3.15 -8.54 7.91
N THR A 39 -3.07 -7.23 7.68
CA THR A 39 -2.18 -6.33 8.42
C THR A 39 -2.91 -5.09 8.89
N THR A 40 -2.43 -4.52 9.98
CA THR A 40 -2.82 -3.19 10.43
C THR A 40 -1.95 -2.14 9.73
N PHE A 41 -2.58 -1.08 9.25
CA PHE A 41 -1.87 0.07 8.68
C PHE A 41 -1.57 1.10 9.77
N PRO A 42 -0.42 1.80 9.69
CA PRO A 42 -0.13 2.91 10.58
C PRO A 42 -1.11 4.07 10.35
N PRO A 43 -1.21 5.03 11.29
CA PRO A 43 -2.06 6.20 11.11
C PRO A 43 -1.78 6.94 9.80
N LYS A 44 -2.82 7.44 9.15
CA LYS A 44 -2.76 8.10 7.82
C LYS A 44 -1.67 9.19 7.74
N LYS A 45 -1.50 9.96 8.82
CA LYS A 45 -0.45 11.00 8.96
C LYS A 45 0.99 10.51 8.72
N VAL A 46 1.25 9.21 8.92
CA VAL A 46 2.57 8.58 8.71
C VAL A 46 2.76 8.21 7.22
N VAL A 47 1.68 8.15 6.45
CA VAL A 47 1.67 7.82 5.02
C VAL A 47 1.57 9.07 4.14
N GLU A 48 1.00 10.17 4.67
CA GLU A 48 0.59 11.37 3.93
C GLU A 48 1.71 12.39 3.60
N GLU A 49 2.99 12.06 3.76
CA GLU A 49 4.05 13.00 3.34
C GLU A 49 4.15 13.10 1.81
N GLY A 50 3.46 14.12 1.28
CA GLY A 50 3.94 14.95 0.18
C GLY A 50 3.40 14.64 -1.21
N THR A 51 3.56 13.42 -1.72
CA THR A 51 3.45 13.21 -3.19
C THR A 51 3.14 11.79 -3.62
N LEU A 52 2.82 10.89 -2.69
CA LEU A 52 2.44 9.54 -3.06
C LEU A 52 1.07 9.54 -3.75
N ASP A 53 1.07 9.36 -5.06
CA ASP A 53 -0.13 8.97 -5.79
C ASP A 53 -0.54 7.57 -5.29
N LEU A 54 -1.33 7.52 -4.22
CA LEU A 54 -1.80 6.30 -3.52
C LEU A 54 -2.78 5.47 -4.37
N LYS A 55 -2.67 5.54 -5.70
CA LYS A 55 -3.37 4.66 -6.65
C LYS A 55 -2.78 3.24 -6.67
N ALA A 56 -1.64 3.01 -6.03
CA ALA A 56 -0.97 1.71 -5.92
C ALA A 56 -0.85 1.25 -4.45
N CYS A 57 -0.80 -0.06 -4.23
CA CYS A 57 -0.57 -0.63 -2.90
C CYS A 57 0.87 -0.35 -2.43
N ILE A 58 1.04 -0.01 -1.16
CA ILE A 58 2.34 0.00 -0.47
C ILE A 58 2.70 -1.44 -0.12
N CYS A 59 3.91 -1.93 -0.34
CA CYS A 59 4.27 -3.32 -0.03
C CYS A 59 4.35 -3.61 1.48
N GLN A 60 4.25 -4.90 1.85
CA GLN A 60 4.32 -5.37 3.24
C GLN A 60 5.57 -4.85 3.99
N SER A 61 6.73 -4.85 3.33
CA SER A 61 7.97 -4.38 3.97
C SER A 61 7.96 -2.88 4.28
N CYS A 62 7.35 -2.07 3.42
CA CYS A 62 7.22 -0.63 3.67
C CYS A 62 6.21 -0.38 4.78
N ILE A 63 5.06 -1.06 4.81
CA ILE A 63 4.10 -0.94 5.93
C ILE A 63 4.74 -1.34 7.26
N ALA A 64 5.57 -2.39 7.28
CA ALA A 64 6.28 -2.78 8.50
C ALA A 64 7.19 -1.66 9.02
N LYS A 65 7.99 -1.03 8.15
CA LYS A 65 8.86 0.10 8.52
C LYS A 65 8.07 1.32 9.00
N LEU A 66 6.98 1.67 8.31
CA LEU A 66 6.14 2.79 8.71
C LEU A 66 5.50 2.58 10.10
N ARG A 67 5.19 1.33 10.46
CA ARG A 67 4.70 1.01 11.81
C ARG A 67 5.79 1.20 12.85
N GLU A 68 6.99 0.70 12.59
CA GLU A 68 8.14 0.87 13.47
C GLU A 68 8.45 2.36 13.68
N GLU A 69 8.47 3.17 12.61
CA GLU A 69 8.63 4.62 12.69
C GLU A 69 7.54 5.28 13.56
N ALA A 70 6.29 4.85 13.40
CA ALA A 70 5.15 5.36 14.17
C ALA A 70 5.21 4.98 15.66
N GLU A 71 5.65 3.77 15.97
CA GLU A 71 5.80 3.26 17.34
C GLU A 71 6.96 3.93 18.07
N LEU A 72 8.07 4.20 17.38
CA LEU A 72 9.23 4.90 17.92
C LEU A 72 9.04 6.43 18.02
N GLY A 73 7.91 6.95 17.52
CA GLY A 73 7.63 8.38 17.53
C GLY A 73 8.60 9.20 16.65
N LEU A 74 9.24 8.55 15.67
CA LEU A 74 10.17 9.19 14.76
C LEU A 74 9.40 10.11 13.82
N LYS A 75 9.79 11.38 13.80
CA LYS A 75 9.34 12.31 12.76
C LYS A 75 10.26 12.14 11.57
N ARG A 76 9.70 11.89 10.40
CA ARG A 76 10.46 12.05 9.17
C ARG A 76 10.71 13.55 9.00
N VAL A 77 11.98 13.87 8.77
CA VAL A 77 12.44 15.20 8.44
C VAL A 77 12.56 15.17 6.93
N ASP A 78 11.66 15.89 6.26
CA ASP A 78 11.70 16.21 4.84
C ASP A 78 13.02 16.87 4.43
#